data_AF-A0AAV1YIC0-F1
#
_entry.id   AF-A0AAV1YIC0-F1
#
_cell.length_a   1.000
_cell.length_b   1.000
_cell.length_c   1.000
_cell.angle_alpha   90.00
_cell.angle_beta   90.00
_cell.angle_gamma   90.00
#
_symmetry.space_group_name_H-M   'P 1'
#
loop_
_entity.id
_entity.type
_entity.pdbx_description
1 polymer ?
#
loop_
_entity_poly.entity_id
_entity_poly.type
_entity_poly.pdbx_seq_one_letter_code
_entity_poly.pdbx_strand_id
1 'polypeptide(L)'
;MASYSDNNNNNRDNFVYLAKLAEQAERYDEMVEAMKQVAKLDVELSLEERNLFSVGYKNVVGSRRASWRILSSILQKEESKGNESNAKRIKEYRYKVELELSKICSDIMIVLDEHLIPSTGIAEPTVFYYKMKGDYYRYLAEFKDGDEKKEVGDQSLKAYQTASTTAESELPPTHPIRLGLALNFSVFYYEIMNSPERACHLAKKAFDDAVSESDAMNEESYKDSTLIMQLLRDNLTLWTSDIPEDGGDQKLESIERSGGGKDEAGH
;
A
#
# COMPACT_ATOMS: atom_id res chain seq x y z
N MET A 1 -0.08 7.43 40.23
CA MET A 1 0.47 7.52 38.87
C MET A 1 1.49 6.41 38.62
N ALA A 2 2.52 6.22 39.46
CA ALA A 2 3.51 5.13 39.29
C ALA A 2 2.91 3.71 39.19
N SER A 3 1.88 3.38 39.99
CA SER A 3 1.23 2.06 39.95
C SER A 3 0.36 1.81 38.72
N TYR A 4 -0.09 2.86 38.02
CA TYR A 4 -0.90 2.75 36.79
C TYR A 4 0.01 2.63 35.56
N SER A 5 1.15 3.32 35.54
CA SER A 5 2.15 3.20 34.47
C SER A 5 2.86 1.85 34.49
N ASP A 6 3.20 1.32 35.67
CA ASP A 6 3.86 0.01 35.78
C ASP A 6 2.96 -1.14 35.32
N ASN A 7 1.65 -1.05 35.57
CA ASN A 7 0.70 -2.08 35.17
C ASN A 7 0.44 -2.08 33.66
N ASN A 8 0.43 -0.90 33.02
CA ASN A 8 0.34 -0.78 31.57
C ASN A 8 1.61 -1.26 30.84
N ASN A 9 2.79 -0.96 31.39
CA ASN A 9 4.05 -1.48 30.82
C ASN A 9 4.14 -3.00 30.92
N ASN A 10 3.76 -3.59 32.06
CA ASN A 10 3.69 -5.05 32.19
C ASN A 10 2.69 -5.67 31.19
N ASN A 11 1.56 -5.02 30.93
CA ASN A 11 0.59 -5.52 29.95
C ASN A 11 1.11 -5.38 28.51
N ARG A 12 1.78 -4.28 28.17
CA ARG A 12 2.40 -4.06 26.85
C ARG A 12 3.42 -5.14 26.54
N ASP A 13 4.37 -5.37 27.46
CA ASP A 13 5.44 -6.36 27.29
C ASP A 13 4.88 -7.78 27.15
N ASN A 14 3.82 -8.10 27.90
CA ASN A 14 3.13 -9.38 27.77
C ASN A 14 2.50 -9.56 26.37
N PHE A 15 1.82 -8.56 25.83
CA PHE A 15 1.23 -8.65 24.50
C PHE A 15 2.29 -8.73 23.41
N VAL A 16 3.38 -7.96 23.51
CA VAL A 16 4.51 -8.04 22.58
C VAL A 16 5.16 -9.43 22.62
N TYR A 17 5.36 -9.99 23.81
CA TYR A 17 5.89 -11.34 23.95
C TYR A 17 4.97 -12.39 23.32
N LEU A 18 3.65 -12.29 23.53
CA LEU A 18 2.68 -13.17 22.89
C LEU A 18 2.69 -13.03 21.35
N ALA A 19 2.82 -11.81 20.82
CA ALA A 19 2.93 -11.59 19.38
C ALA A 19 4.18 -12.27 18.79
N LYS A 20 5.32 -12.20 19.48
CA LYS A 20 6.56 -12.89 19.08
C LYS A 20 6.41 -14.41 19.11
N LEU A 21 5.75 -14.97 20.12
CA LEU A 21 5.44 -16.41 20.17
C LEU A 21 4.50 -16.82 19.03
N ALA A 22 3.49 -16.01 18.76
CA ALA A 22 2.53 -16.25 17.68
C ALA A 22 3.22 -16.19 16.31
N GLU A 23 4.15 -15.26 16.09
CA GLU A 23 4.98 -15.19 14.88
C GLU A 23 5.80 -16.48 14.67
N GLN A 24 6.50 -16.94 15.71
CA GLN A 24 7.30 -18.18 15.65
C GLN A 24 6.45 -19.42 15.42
N ALA A 25 5.18 -19.40 15.85
CA ALA A 25 4.22 -20.47 15.63
C ALA A 25 3.41 -20.32 14.33
N GLU A 26 3.69 -19.29 13.51
CA GLU A 26 2.94 -18.93 12.30
C GLU A 26 1.43 -18.72 12.54
N ARG A 27 1.09 -18.30 13.76
CA ARG A 27 -0.27 -18.01 14.25
C ARG A 27 -0.60 -16.53 14.09
N TYR A 28 -0.64 -16.08 12.84
CA TYR A 28 -0.73 -14.65 12.53
C TYR A 28 -2.05 -13.99 12.95
N ASP A 29 -3.16 -14.73 13.00
CA ASP A 29 -4.43 -14.20 13.51
C ASP A 29 -4.31 -13.84 15.01
N GLU A 30 -3.64 -14.68 15.82
CA GLU A 30 -3.36 -14.39 17.23
C GLU A 30 -2.31 -13.27 17.39
N MET A 31 -1.31 -13.23 16.51
CA MET A 31 -0.31 -12.15 16.48
C MET A 31 -0.99 -10.78 16.26
N VAL A 32 -1.94 -10.70 15.33
CA VAL A 32 -2.74 -9.50 15.09
C VAL A 32 -3.52 -9.10 16.34
N GLU A 33 -4.21 -10.05 16.98
CA GLU A 33 -5.00 -9.71 18.17
C GLU A 33 -4.13 -9.19 19.32
N ALA A 34 -2.96 -9.78 19.56
CA ALA A 34 -2.02 -9.28 20.56
C ALA A 34 -1.51 -7.87 20.23
N MET A 35 -1.11 -7.62 18.97
CA MET A 35 -0.59 -6.31 18.55
C MET A 35 -1.67 -5.21 18.55
N LYS A 36 -2.95 -5.56 18.38
CA LYS A 36 -4.06 -4.62 18.56
C LYS A 36 -4.19 -4.16 20.01
N GLN A 37 -3.94 -5.04 20.98
CA GLN A 37 -3.94 -4.64 22.39
C GLN A 37 -2.80 -3.68 22.70
N VAL A 38 -1.64 -3.85 22.06
CA VAL A 38 -0.51 -2.89 22.15
C VAL A 38 -0.89 -1.55 21.52
N ALA A 39 -1.48 -1.55 20.32
CA ALA A 39 -1.90 -0.33 19.62
C ALA A 39 -2.90 0.50 20.44
N LYS A 40 -3.88 -0.16 21.08
CA LYS A 40 -4.93 0.45 21.92
C LYS A 40 -4.43 1.09 23.21
N LEU A 41 -3.14 0.99 23.51
CA LEU A 41 -2.53 1.73 24.63
C LEU A 41 -2.32 3.22 24.28
N ASP A 42 -2.55 3.62 23.02
CA ASP A 42 -2.41 5.00 22.53
C ASP A 42 -1.03 5.61 22.84
N VAL A 43 -0.01 4.76 22.73
CA VAL A 43 1.40 5.12 22.91
C VAL A 43 2.16 4.63 21.68
N GLU A 44 3.01 5.50 21.14
CA GLU A 44 3.83 5.23 19.96
C GLU A 44 4.49 3.84 20.00
N LEU A 45 4.41 3.13 18.88
CA LEU A 45 5.04 1.83 18.70
C LEU A 45 6.53 2.02 18.39
N SER A 46 7.37 1.25 19.08
CA SER A 46 8.78 1.09 18.71
C SER A 46 8.91 0.47 17.31
N LEU A 47 10.12 0.54 16.73
CA LEU A 47 10.39 -0.08 15.42
C LEU A 47 10.07 -1.59 15.42
N GLU A 48 10.42 -2.31 16.48
CA GLU A 48 10.13 -3.74 16.61
C GLU A 48 8.61 -4.01 16.64
N GLU A 49 7.87 -3.24 17.43
CA GLU A 49 6.41 -3.38 17.52
C GLU A 49 5.70 -3.00 16.21
N ARG A 50 6.15 -1.95 15.52
CA ARG A 50 5.65 -1.61 14.17
C ARG A 50 5.87 -2.74 13.18
N ASN A 51 7.03 -3.38 13.23
CA ASN A 51 7.35 -4.52 12.39
C ASN A 51 6.45 -5.72 12.71
N LEU A 52 6.27 -6.08 13.99
CA LEU A 52 5.37 -7.15 14.41
C LEU A 52 3.93 -6.89 13.94
N PHE A 53 3.41 -5.68 14.18
CA PHE A 53 2.08 -5.27 13.74
C PHE A 53 1.91 -5.46 12.22
N SER A 54 2.88 -4.99 11.43
CA SER A 54 2.86 -5.10 9.98
C SER A 54 2.96 -6.54 9.48
N VAL A 55 3.85 -7.34 10.06
CA VAL A 55 4.03 -8.75 9.70
C VAL A 55 2.75 -9.55 9.99
N GLY A 56 2.11 -9.35 11.13
CA GLY A 56 0.87 -10.03 11.50
C GLY A 56 -0.22 -9.80 10.46
N TYR A 57 -0.58 -8.53 10.24
CA TYR A 57 -1.64 -8.19 9.30
C TYR A 57 -1.28 -8.58 7.85
N LYS A 58 -0.02 -8.40 7.42
CA LYS A 58 0.45 -8.80 6.08
C LYS A 58 0.22 -10.28 5.80
N ASN A 59 0.52 -11.15 6.77
CA ASN A 59 0.33 -12.59 6.60
C ASN A 59 -1.16 -12.98 6.60
N VAL A 60 -1.94 -12.41 7.51
CA VAL A 60 -3.40 -12.66 7.57
C VAL A 60 -4.06 -12.24 6.26
N VAL A 61 -3.83 -11.01 5.78
CA VAL A 61 -4.43 -10.55 4.50
C VAL A 61 -3.85 -11.27 3.29
N GLY A 62 -2.55 -11.57 3.31
CA GLY A 62 -1.84 -12.25 2.21
C GLY A 62 -2.43 -13.62 1.90
N SER A 63 -2.71 -14.42 2.94
CA SER A 63 -3.35 -15.74 2.79
C SER A 63 -4.71 -15.65 2.11
N ARG A 64 -5.59 -14.73 2.55
CA ARG A 64 -6.93 -14.56 1.96
C ARG A 64 -6.87 -13.99 0.54
N ARG A 65 -5.94 -13.06 0.25
CA ARG A 65 -5.73 -12.54 -1.11
C ARG A 65 -5.26 -13.64 -2.06
N ALA A 66 -4.38 -14.55 -1.62
CA ALA A 66 -3.97 -15.70 -2.41
C ALA A 66 -5.15 -16.64 -2.70
N SER A 67 -5.96 -16.96 -1.68
CA SER A 67 -7.18 -17.75 -1.86
C SER A 67 -8.14 -17.10 -2.84
N TRP A 68 -8.37 -15.79 -2.74
CA TRP A 68 -9.24 -15.05 -3.66
C TRP A 68 -8.76 -15.12 -5.11
N ARG A 69 -7.46 -14.92 -5.36
CA ARG A 69 -6.87 -15.03 -6.71
C ARG A 69 -7.06 -16.43 -7.31
N ILE A 70 -6.83 -17.47 -6.52
CA ILE A 70 -7.02 -18.87 -6.94
C ILE A 70 -8.49 -19.11 -7.31
N LEU A 71 -9.42 -18.69 -6.46
CA LEU A 71 -10.86 -18.85 -6.71
C LEU A 71 -11.32 -18.07 -7.95
N SER A 72 -10.83 -16.85 -8.16
CA SER A 72 -11.09 -16.07 -9.37
C SER A 72 -10.58 -16.78 -10.64
N SER A 73 -9.38 -17.38 -10.60
CA SER A 73 -8.84 -18.15 -11.73
C SER A 73 -9.66 -19.42 -12.01
N ILE A 74 -10.07 -20.15 -10.97
CA ILE A 74 -10.91 -21.35 -11.12
C ILE A 74 -12.28 -20.96 -11.66
N LEU A 75 -12.87 -19.87 -11.18
CA LEU A 75 -14.15 -19.37 -11.67
C LEU A 75 -14.09 -19.09 -13.17
N GLN A 76 -13.09 -18.34 -13.62
CA GLN A 76 -12.90 -18.02 -15.04
C GLN A 76 -12.79 -19.29 -15.91
N LYS A 77 -12.10 -20.33 -15.41
CA LYS A 77 -11.96 -21.62 -16.10
C LYS A 77 -13.25 -22.44 -16.13
N GLU A 78 -14.10 -22.35 -15.12
CA GLU A 78 -15.39 -23.07 -15.11
C GLU A 78 -16.44 -22.34 -15.95
N GLU A 79 -16.44 -21.00 -15.96
CA GLU A 79 -17.29 -20.20 -16.83
C GLU A 79 -16.96 -20.43 -18.31
N SER A 80 -15.67 -20.55 -18.68
CA SER A 80 -15.27 -20.84 -20.06
C SER A 80 -15.67 -22.23 -20.56
N LYS A 81 -15.93 -23.18 -19.65
CA LYS A 81 -16.46 -24.52 -19.96
C LYS A 81 -18.00 -24.57 -20.01
N GLY A 82 -18.69 -23.48 -19.65
CA GLY A 82 -20.15 -23.45 -19.53
C GLY A 82 -20.71 -24.20 -18.31
N ASN A 83 -19.88 -24.47 -17.30
CA ASN A 83 -20.30 -25.20 -16.09
C ASN A 83 -20.99 -24.27 -15.08
N GLU A 84 -22.19 -23.77 -15.40
CA GLU A 84 -22.89 -22.74 -14.61
C GLU A 84 -23.11 -23.11 -13.14
N SER A 85 -23.42 -24.38 -12.85
CA SER A 85 -23.62 -24.86 -11.47
C SER A 85 -22.33 -24.77 -10.64
N ASN A 86 -21.19 -25.15 -11.20
CA ASN A 86 -19.90 -25.06 -10.50
C ASN A 86 -19.47 -23.60 -10.37
N ALA A 87 -19.64 -22.81 -11.43
CA ALA A 87 -19.35 -21.37 -11.41
C ALA A 87 -20.13 -20.67 -10.29
N LYS A 88 -21.42 -20.99 -10.11
CA LYS A 88 -22.23 -20.46 -9.00
C LYS A 88 -21.66 -20.82 -7.62
N ARG A 89 -21.30 -22.08 -7.40
CA ARG A 89 -20.69 -22.54 -6.13
C ARG A 89 -19.36 -21.82 -5.84
N ILE A 90 -18.54 -21.62 -6.87
CA ILE A 90 -17.27 -20.92 -6.74
C ILE A 90 -17.50 -19.44 -6.42
N LYS A 91 -18.47 -18.78 -7.08
CA LYS A 91 -18.86 -17.39 -6.77
C LYS A 91 -19.27 -17.22 -5.31
N GLU A 92 -20.12 -18.11 -4.80
CA GLU A 92 -20.56 -18.08 -3.40
C GLU A 92 -19.38 -18.27 -2.42
N TYR A 93 -18.43 -19.15 -2.73
CA TYR A 93 -17.26 -19.34 -1.89
C TYR A 93 -16.28 -18.16 -1.97
N ARG A 94 -16.06 -17.61 -3.17
CA ARG A 94 -15.24 -16.41 -3.38
C ARG A 94 -15.78 -15.23 -2.59
N TYR A 95 -17.11 -15.05 -2.58
CA TYR A 95 -17.76 -13.99 -1.81
C TYR A 95 -17.51 -14.11 -0.30
N LYS A 96 -17.44 -15.32 0.26
CA LYS A 96 -17.04 -15.50 1.68
C LYS A 96 -15.62 -14.99 1.94
N VAL A 97 -14.68 -15.29 1.04
CA VAL A 97 -13.30 -14.79 1.13
C VAL A 97 -13.25 -13.26 0.99
N GLU A 98 -14.07 -12.67 0.12
CA GLU A 98 -14.19 -11.21 -0.03
C GLU A 98 -14.70 -10.54 1.26
N LEU A 99 -15.64 -11.17 1.98
CA LEU A 99 -16.11 -10.69 3.28
C LEU A 99 -15.01 -10.77 4.35
N GLU A 100 -14.23 -11.85 4.38
CA GLU A 100 -13.09 -11.99 5.28
C GLU A 100 -12.02 -10.92 4.99
N LEU A 101 -11.67 -10.71 3.73
CA LEU A 101 -10.76 -9.64 3.31
C LEU A 101 -11.27 -8.26 3.71
N SER A 102 -12.55 -7.99 3.47
CA SER A 102 -13.18 -6.72 3.84
C SER A 102 -13.11 -6.47 5.34
N LYS A 103 -13.34 -7.52 6.16
CA LYS A 103 -13.23 -7.44 7.62
C LYS A 103 -11.81 -7.15 8.07
N ILE A 104 -10.82 -7.85 7.52
CA ILE A 104 -9.39 -7.64 7.86
C ILE A 104 -8.97 -6.20 7.51
N CYS A 105 -9.33 -5.73 6.31
CA CYS A 105 -9.01 -4.37 5.87
C CYS A 105 -9.70 -3.32 6.75
N SER A 106 -10.97 -3.51 7.08
CA SER A 106 -11.70 -2.58 7.95
C SER A 106 -11.10 -2.54 9.36
N ASP A 107 -10.73 -3.70 9.89
CA ASP A 107 -10.13 -3.82 11.23
C ASP A 107 -8.82 -3.04 11.34
N ILE A 108 -7.91 -3.17 10.37
CA ILE A 108 -6.68 -2.38 10.39
C ILE A 108 -6.92 -0.89 10.17
N MET A 109 -7.91 -0.49 9.33
CA MET A 109 -8.24 0.93 9.16
C MET A 109 -8.62 1.58 10.49
N ILE A 110 -9.45 0.90 11.28
CA ILE A 110 -9.86 1.37 12.60
C ILE A 110 -8.62 1.53 13.50
N VAL A 111 -7.74 0.54 13.54
CA VAL A 111 -6.53 0.60 14.39
C VAL A 111 -5.58 1.71 13.95
N LEU A 112 -5.40 1.92 12.65
CA LEU A 112 -4.57 2.99 12.12
C LEU A 112 -5.14 4.37 12.47
N ASP A 113 -6.44 4.57 12.24
CA ASP A 113 -7.08 5.88 12.33
C ASP A 113 -7.38 6.29 13.77
N GLU A 114 -7.76 5.35 14.63
CA GLU A 114 -8.14 5.64 16.02
C GLU A 114 -6.94 5.64 16.98
N HIS A 115 -5.91 4.83 16.70
CA HIS A 115 -4.84 4.58 17.66
C HIS A 115 -3.44 4.95 17.14
N LEU A 116 -3.02 4.42 15.99
CA LEU A 116 -1.60 4.50 15.59
C LEU A 116 -1.19 5.84 14.99
N ILE A 117 -1.96 6.37 14.03
CA ILE A 117 -1.67 7.67 13.39
C ILE A 117 -1.76 8.81 14.41
N PRO A 118 -2.78 8.89 15.29
CA PRO A 118 -2.84 9.95 16.31
C PRO A 118 -1.73 9.87 17.37
N SER A 119 -1.15 8.69 17.60
CA SER A 119 -0.15 8.46 18.67
C SER A 119 1.30 8.76 18.26
N THR A 120 1.56 9.17 17.02
CA THR A 120 2.91 9.53 16.56
C THR A 120 2.96 10.97 16.06
N GLY A 121 4.04 11.68 16.41
CA GLY A 121 4.40 12.98 15.84
C GLY A 121 5.64 12.91 14.95
N ILE A 122 6.14 11.69 14.69
CA ILE A 122 7.39 11.45 13.98
C ILE A 122 7.07 11.10 12.52
N ALA A 123 7.85 11.66 11.60
CA ALA A 123 7.61 11.51 10.17
C ALA A 123 7.67 10.04 9.71
N GLU A 124 8.68 9.30 10.15
CA GLU A 124 8.90 7.92 9.70
C GLU A 124 7.74 6.96 10.04
N PRO A 125 7.25 6.86 11.30
CA PRO A 125 6.03 6.11 11.62
C PRO A 125 4.80 6.62 10.87
N THR A 126 4.65 7.94 10.72
CA THR A 126 3.52 8.54 9.98
C THR A 126 3.49 8.04 8.54
N VAL A 127 4.61 8.11 7.82
CA VAL A 127 4.74 7.60 6.45
C VAL A 127 4.43 6.10 6.41
N PHE A 128 4.96 5.33 7.37
CA PHE A 128 4.71 3.90 7.47
C PHE A 128 3.21 3.57 7.58
N TYR A 129 2.50 4.25 8.48
CA TYR A 129 1.07 4.01 8.71
C TYR A 129 0.20 4.46 7.54
N TYR A 130 0.47 5.62 6.92
CA TYR A 130 -0.28 6.05 5.74
C TYR A 130 0.01 5.18 4.51
N LYS A 131 1.25 4.70 4.35
CA LYS A 131 1.57 3.69 3.33
C LYS A 131 0.75 2.42 3.57
N MET A 132 0.69 1.94 4.80
CA MET A 132 -0.11 0.77 5.17
C MET A 132 -1.60 1.03 4.89
N LYS A 133 -2.13 2.19 5.24
CA LYS A 133 -3.49 2.62 4.90
C LYS A 133 -3.76 2.55 3.40
N GLY A 134 -2.86 3.06 2.57
CA GLY A 134 -2.93 2.94 1.12
C GLY A 134 -2.93 1.48 0.65
N ASP A 135 -2.04 0.66 1.19
CA ASP A 135 -1.96 -0.78 0.87
C ASP A 135 -3.28 -1.53 1.10
N TYR A 136 -3.93 -1.31 2.24
CA TYR A 136 -5.16 -2.02 2.56
C TYR A 136 -6.39 -1.49 1.82
N TYR A 137 -6.46 -0.19 1.50
CA TYR A 137 -7.48 0.30 0.57
C TYR A 137 -7.27 -0.24 -0.85
N ARG A 138 -6.02 -0.34 -1.29
CA ARG A 138 -5.68 -1.01 -2.55
C ARG A 138 -6.13 -2.46 -2.57
N TYR A 139 -5.95 -3.20 -1.47
CA TYR A 139 -6.43 -4.59 -1.39
C TYR A 139 -7.96 -4.70 -1.50
N LEU A 140 -8.70 -3.74 -0.95
CA LEU A 140 -10.16 -3.66 -1.19
C LEU A 140 -10.45 -3.39 -2.67
N ALA A 141 -9.73 -2.46 -3.30
CA ALA A 141 -9.91 -2.10 -4.71
C ALA A 141 -9.68 -3.27 -5.70
N GLU A 142 -8.96 -4.31 -5.30
CA GLU A 142 -8.69 -5.50 -6.12
C GLU A 142 -9.96 -6.30 -6.47
N PHE A 143 -10.95 -6.32 -5.57
CA PHE A 143 -12.14 -7.18 -5.71
C PHE A 143 -13.47 -6.43 -5.57
N LYS A 144 -13.45 -5.15 -5.19
CA LYS A 144 -14.63 -4.29 -5.24
C LYS A 144 -14.95 -3.91 -6.69
N ASP A 145 -16.22 -3.60 -6.93
CA ASP A 145 -16.74 -3.20 -8.25
C ASP A 145 -17.53 -1.89 -8.17
N GLY A 146 -17.75 -1.26 -9.33
CA GLY A 146 -18.58 -0.06 -9.45
C GLY A 146 -18.13 1.11 -8.57
N ASP A 147 -19.09 1.76 -7.91
CA ASP A 147 -18.83 2.94 -7.07
C ASP A 147 -17.98 2.60 -5.84
N GLU A 148 -18.15 1.42 -5.24
CA GLU A 148 -17.31 0.98 -4.11
C GLU A 148 -15.85 0.89 -4.52
N LYS A 149 -15.54 0.34 -5.71
CA LYS A 149 -14.16 0.28 -6.23
C LYS A 149 -13.55 1.66 -6.37
N LYS A 150 -14.31 2.60 -6.91
CA LYS A 150 -13.87 3.98 -7.09
C LYS A 150 -13.59 4.64 -5.74
N GLU A 151 -14.50 4.49 -4.79
CA GLU A 151 -14.35 5.06 -3.45
C GLU A 151 -13.09 4.52 -2.74
N VAL A 152 -12.90 3.21 -2.68
CA VAL A 152 -11.71 2.64 -2.03
C VAL A 152 -10.42 2.96 -2.81
N GLY A 153 -10.50 3.10 -4.14
CA GLY A 153 -9.40 3.58 -4.97
C GLY A 153 -8.99 5.01 -4.64
N ASP A 154 -9.97 5.93 -4.48
CA ASP A 154 -9.73 7.32 -4.11
C ASP A 154 -9.14 7.43 -2.69
N GLN A 155 -9.60 6.60 -1.74
CA GLN A 155 -9.02 6.54 -0.39
C GLN A 155 -7.58 6.01 -0.39
N SER A 156 -7.30 4.97 -1.20
CA SER A 156 -5.94 4.46 -1.41
C SER A 156 -5.01 5.55 -1.95
N LEU A 157 -5.46 6.26 -3.00
CA LEU A 157 -4.71 7.36 -3.60
C LEU A 157 -4.41 8.46 -2.59
N LYS A 158 -5.41 8.90 -1.82
CA LYS A 158 -5.25 9.94 -0.80
C LYS A 158 -4.24 9.53 0.29
N ALA A 159 -4.30 8.28 0.75
CA ALA A 159 -3.39 7.77 1.76
C ALA A 159 -1.94 7.72 1.24
N TYR A 160 -1.72 7.20 0.02
CA TYR A 160 -0.40 7.19 -0.58
C TYR A 160 0.14 8.61 -0.86
N GLN A 161 -0.69 9.53 -1.33
CA GLN A 161 -0.28 10.93 -1.53
C GLN A 161 0.15 11.58 -0.22
N THR A 162 -0.60 11.38 0.87
CA THR A 162 -0.26 11.90 2.20
C THR A 162 1.08 11.33 2.69
N ALA A 163 1.29 10.03 2.50
CA ALA A 163 2.57 9.38 2.80
C ALA A 163 3.72 9.95 1.94
N SER A 164 3.48 10.16 0.64
CA SER A 164 4.50 10.62 -0.31
C SER A 164 4.94 12.04 0.00
N THR A 165 3.99 12.95 0.26
CA THR A 165 4.33 14.34 0.64
C THR A 165 5.19 14.38 1.91
N THR A 166 4.83 13.60 2.93
CA THR A 166 5.59 13.54 4.19
C THR A 166 6.97 12.88 3.98
N ALA A 167 7.04 11.82 3.17
CA ALA A 167 8.30 11.13 2.89
C ALA A 167 9.27 11.99 2.06
N GLU A 168 8.76 12.77 1.12
CA GLU A 168 9.57 13.66 0.28
C GLU A 168 10.20 14.80 1.07
N SER A 169 9.51 15.30 2.11
CA SER A 169 10.05 16.37 2.97
C SER A 169 10.95 15.87 4.10
N GLU A 170 10.68 14.69 4.67
CA GLU A 170 11.32 14.28 5.93
C GLU A 170 12.26 13.07 5.81
N LEU A 171 12.23 12.29 4.72
CA LEU A 171 13.02 11.06 4.56
C LEU A 171 13.94 11.16 3.35
N PRO A 172 15.21 10.69 3.42
CA PRO A 172 16.09 10.67 2.26
C PRO A 172 15.56 9.72 1.17
N PRO A 173 15.86 9.96 -0.12
CA PRO A 173 15.45 9.09 -1.23
C PRO A 173 15.83 7.62 -1.06
N THR A 174 16.92 7.34 -0.37
CA THR A 174 17.43 6.00 -0.09
C THR A 174 16.77 5.33 1.12
N HIS A 175 15.86 6.00 1.82
CA HIS A 175 15.21 5.45 3.00
C HIS A 175 14.29 4.27 2.64
N PRO A 176 14.39 3.09 3.31
CA PRO A 176 13.60 1.90 2.96
C PRO A 176 12.08 2.15 2.95
N ILE A 177 11.55 2.91 3.90
CA ILE A 177 10.12 3.23 3.96
C ILE A 177 9.68 4.11 2.77
N ARG A 178 10.50 5.08 2.35
CA ARG A 178 10.20 5.95 1.20
C ARG A 178 10.26 5.17 -0.12
N LEU A 179 11.27 4.32 -0.28
CA LEU A 179 11.39 3.40 -1.42
C LEU A 179 10.22 2.41 -1.48
N GLY A 180 9.90 1.79 -0.34
CA GLY A 180 8.79 0.84 -0.25
C GLY A 180 7.43 1.49 -0.51
N LEU A 181 7.26 2.77 -0.14
CA LEU A 181 6.09 3.57 -0.51
C LEU A 181 6.02 3.77 -2.03
N ALA A 182 7.10 4.22 -2.67
CA ALA A 182 7.12 4.42 -4.12
C ALA A 182 6.86 3.11 -4.89
N LEU A 183 7.40 1.98 -4.41
CA LEU A 183 7.13 0.65 -4.96
C LEU A 183 5.64 0.33 -4.91
N ASN A 184 5.00 0.44 -3.75
CA ASN A 184 3.58 0.09 -3.63
C ASN A 184 2.66 1.08 -4.34
N PHE A 185 3.01 2.36 -4.36
CA PHE A 185 2.23 3.39 -5.03
C PHE A 185 2.33 3.30 -6.56
N SER A 186 3.48 2.91 -7.11
CA SER A 186 3.60 2.61 -8.54
C SER A 186 2.76 1.39 -8.94
N VAL A 187 2.78 0.31 -8.14
CA VAL A 187 1.88 -0.85 -8.35
C VAL A 187 0.42 -0.43 -8.30
N PHE A 188 0.02 0.46 -7.38
CA PHE A 188 -1.33 1.01 -7.33
C PHE A 188 -1.72 1.72 -8.63
N TYR A 189 -0.85 2.59 -9.16
CA TYR A 189 -1.11 3.28 -10.43
C TYR A 189 -1.26 2.29 -11.59
N TYR A 190 -0.45 1.23 -11.61
CA TYR A 190 -0.49 0.22 -12.65
C TYR A 190 -1.76 -0.65 -12.55
N GLU A 191 -1.97 -1.32 -11.42
CA GLU A 191 -2.98 -2.37 -11.26
C GLU A 191 -4.39 -1.83 -10.97
N ILE A 192 -4.51 -0.68 -10.28
CA ILE A 192 -5.81 -0.16 -9.82
C ILE A 192 -6.27 1.04 -10.66
N MET A 193 -5.38 2.01 -10.88
CA MET A 193 -5.73 3.24 -11.61
C MET A 193 -5.60 3.10 -13.13
N ASN A 194 -5.14 1.95 -13.62
CA ASN A 194 -4.90 1.69 -15.05
C ASN A 194 -4.12 2.84 -15.71
N SER A 195 -3.07 3.32 -15.04
CA SER A 195 -2.25 4.47 -15.43
C SER A 195 -0.76 4.04 -15.50
N PRO A 196 -0.39 3.17 -16.46
CA PRO A 196 0.93 2.56 -16.53
C PRO A 196 2.06 3.58 -16.72
N GLU A 197 1.83 4.68 -17.44
CA GLU A 197 2.84 5.73 -17.63
C GLU A 197 3.18 6.42 -16.31
N ARG A 198 2.17 6.69 -15.47
CA ARG A 198 2.37 7.25 -14.13
C ARG A 198 3.09 6.27 -13.20
N ALA A 199 2.74 4.99 -13.27
CA ALA A 199 3.41 3.94 -12.51
C ALA A 199 4.89 3.87 -12.84
N CYS A 200 5.23 3.79 -14.13
CA CYS A 200 6.60 3.75 -14.62
C CYS A 200 7.36 5.03 -14.28
N HIS A 201 6.76 6.21 -14.44
CA HIS A 201 7.38 7.48 -14.07
C HIS A 201 7.74 7.52 -12.59
N LEU A 202 6.79 7.16 -11.70
CA LEU A 202 7.02 7.15 -10.26
C LEU A 202 8.10 6.15 -9.85
N ALA A 203 8.04 4.92 -10.37
CA ALA A 203 9.03 3.88 -10.06
C ALA A 203 10.43 4.27 -10.56
N LYS A 204 10.54 4.81 -11.77
CA LYS A 204 11.80 5.26 -12.36
C LYS A 204 12.38 6.42 -11.58
N LYS A 205 11.58 7.44 -11.26
CA LYS A 205 12.03 8.58 -10.45
C LYS A 205 12.58 8.13 -9.10
N ALA A 206 11.85 7.27 -8.38
CA ALA A 206 12.31 6.76 -7.09
C ALA A 206 13.61 5.95 -7.18
N PHE A 207 13.77 5.16 -8.26
CA PHE A 207 15.01 4.43 -8.51
C PHE A 207 16.18 5.36 -8.80
N ASP A 208 16.00 6.31 -9.74
CA ASP A 208 17.04 7.26 -10.15
C ASP A 208 17.47 8.18 -8.99
N ASP A 209 16.50 8.68 -8.20
CA ASP A 209 16.75 9.49 -6.99
C ASP A 209 17.54 8.70 -5.93
N ALA A 210 17.32 7.40 -5.79
CA ALA A 210 18.05 6.57 -4.84
C ALA A 210 19.45 6.17 -5.33
N VAL A 211 19.63 5.98 -6.64
CA VAL A 211 20.94 5.74 -7.26
C VAL A 211 21.83 6.97 -7.13
N SER A 212 21.29 8.17 -7.30
CA SER A 212 22.08 9.41 -7.20
C SER A 212 22.60 9.69 -5.78
N GLU A 213 21.96 9.13 -4.76
CA GLU A 213 22.33 9.27 -3.35
C GLU A 213 22.84 7.96 -2.71
N SER A 214 23.20 6.95 -3.53
CA SER A 214 23.61 5.63 -3.02
C SER A 214 24.83 5.68 -2.11
N ASP A 215 25.73 6.64 -2.32
CA ASP A 215 26.95 6.82 -1.53
C ASP A 215 26.66 7.34 -0.11
N ALA A 216 25.48 7.91 0.13
CA ALA A 216 25.05 8.43 1.43
C ALA A 216 24.29 7.39 2.27
N MET A 217 24.15 6.16 1.78
CA MET A 217 23.42 5.09 2.46
C MET A 217 24.17 4.59 3.69
N ASN A 218 23.46 4.42 4.80
CA ASN A 218 24.01 3.76 5.97
C ASN A 218 24.09 2.23 5.75
N GLU A 219 25.07 1.56 6.36
CA GLU A 219 25.26 0.10 6.21
C GLU A 219 24.05 -0.72 6.71
N GLU A 220 23.34 -0.21 7.72
CA GLU A 220 22.22 -0.90 8.36
C GLU A 220 20.98 -1.02 7.43
N SER A 221 20.68 0.02 6.66
CA SER A 221 19.54 0.05 5.71
C SER A 221 19.94 -0.30 4.28
N TYR A 222 21.24 -0.37 3.96
CA TYR A 222 21.74 -0.62 2.61
C TYR A 222 21.13 -1.87 1.99
N LYS A 223 21.08 -2.98 2.75
CA LYS A 223 20.52 -4.25 2.27
C LYS A 223 19.03 -4.16 1.95
N ASP A 224 18.25 -3.49 2.79
CA ASP A 224 16.81 -3.38 2.61
C ASP A 224 16.48 -2.44 1.44
N SER A 225 17.14 -1.30 1.37
CA SER A 225 16.95 -0.34 0.29
C SER A 225 17.38 -0.90 -1.07
N THR A 226 18.52 -1.59 -1.16
CA THR A 226 18.96 -2.23 -2.41
C THR A 226 18.01 -3.34 -2.87
N LEU A 227 17.44 -4.10 -1.95
CA LEU A 227 16.39 -5.08 -2.26
C LEU A 227 15.13 -4.40 -2.83
N ILE A 228 14.70 -3.28 -2.26
CA ILE A 228 13.52 -2.55 -2.77
C ILE A 228 13.81 -1.89 -4.13
N MET A 229 15.00 -1.33 -4.32
CA MET A 229 15.43 -0.80 -5.62
C MET A 229 15.44 -1.87 -6.70
N GLN A 230 15.85 -3.10 -6.35
CA GLN A 230 15.76 -4.24 -7.26
C GLN A 230 14.31 -4.54 -7.67
N LEU A 231 13.37 -4.53 -6.72
CA LEU A 231 11.94 -4.75 -7.01
C LEU A 231 11.35 -3.64 -7.89
N LEU A 232 11.74 -2.37 -7.66
CA LEU A 232 11.36 -1.25 -8.54
C LEU A 232 11.85 -1.48 -9.97
N ARG A 233 13.10 -1.90 -10.13
CA ARG A 233 13.69 -2.22 -11.45
C ARG A 233 12.96 -3.38 -12.13
N ASP A 234 12.64 -4.43 -11.39
CA ASP A 234 11.95 -5.61 -11.91
C ASP A 234 10.55 -5.24 -12.41
N ASN A 235 9.81 -4.41 -11.66
CA ASN A 235 8.52 -3.87 -12.11
C ASN A 235 8.65 -3.02 -13.37
N LEU A 236 9.65 -2.13 -13.44
CA LEU A 236 9.91 -1.32 -14.63
C LEU A 236 10.20 -2.18 -15.86
N THR A 237 11.02 -3.22 -15.73
CA THR A 237 11.30 -4.15 -16.83
C THR A 237 10.02 -4.85 -17.31
N LEU A 238 9.18 -5.32 -16.38
CA LEU A 238 7.92 -5.98 -16.72
C LEU A 238 6.93 -5.03 -17.41
N TRP A 239 6.77 -3.81 -16.89
CA TRP A 239 5.77 -2.87 -17.41
C TRP A 239 6.19 -2.21 -18.72
N THR A 240 7.49 -1.97 -18.92
CA THR A 240 7.97 -1.40 -20.18
C THR A 240 7.88 -2.37 -21.35
N SER A 241 7.88 -3.70 -21.10
CA SER A 241 7.56 -4.68 -22.15
C SER A 241 6.08 -4.73 -22.53
N ASP A 242 5.19 -4.28 -21.64
CA ASP A 242 3.73 -4.28 -21.87
C ASP A 242 3.23 -3.02 -22.60
N ILE A 243 4.03 -1.94 -22.63
CA ILE A 243 3.70 -0.69 -23.32
C ILE A 243 4.07 -0.84 -24.81
N PRO A 244 3.11 -0.75 -25.76
CA PRO A 244 3.43 -0.77 -27.18
C PRO A 244 4.37 0.40 -27.55
N GLU A 245 5.41 0.15 -28.35
CA GLU A 245 6.34 1.19 -28.85
C GLU A 245 5.70 2.24 -29.79
N ASP A 246 4.37 2.30 -29.91
CA ASP A 246 3.68 3.21 -30.83
C ASP A 246 3.08 4.43 -30.10
N GLY A 247 3.93 5.43 -29.91
CA GLY A 247 3.58 6.74 -29.36
C GLY A 247 4.67 7.79 -29.53
N GLY A 248 5.56 7.60 -30.51
CA GLY A 248 6.60 8.56 -30.85
C GLY A 248 6.00 9.92 -31.24
N ASP A 249 6.51 10.97 -30.59
CA ASP A 249 6.47 12.39 -30.98
C ASP A 249 5.25 12.88 -31.76
N GLN A 250 4.27 13.44 -31.03
CA GLN A 250 3.46 14.54 -31.56
C GLN A 250 3.37 15.70 -30.57
N LYS A 251 4.31 16.63 -30.75
CA LYS A 251 4.18 18.10 -30.61
C LYS A 251 3.59 18.65 -29.30
N LEU A 252 4.48 18.90 -28.34
CA LEU A 252 4.42 20.10 -27.53
C LEU A 252 4.90 21.29 -28.38
N GLU A 253 3.99 21.92 -29.13
CA GLU A 253 4.20 23.27 -29.63
C GLU A 253 2.86 23.91 -30.01
N SER A 254 2.69 25.18 -29.60
CA SER A 254 1.58 26.12 -29.90
C SER A 254 0.33 26.11 -28.99
N ILE A 255 0.49 26.60 -27.76
CA ILE A 255 -0.49 27.53 -27.17
C ILE A 255 0.24 28.82 -26.81
N GLU A 256 0.68 29.55 -27.83
CA GLU A 256 0.80 31.01 -27.74
C GLU A 256 0.34 31.61 -29.08
N ARG A 257 -0.63 32.53 -28.98
CA ARG A 257 -1.21 33.41 -30.01
C ARG A 257 -2.34 32.86 -30.89
N SER A 258 -3.58 33.06 -30.42
CA SER A 258 -4.63 33.67 -31.24
C SER A 258 -5.61 34.47 -30.37
N GLY A 259 -5.23 35.70 -30.03
CA GLY A 259 -6.13 36.73 -29.51
C GLY A 259 -6.07 37.93 -30.44
N GLY A 260 -6.81 37.89 -31.54
CA GLY A 260 -6.82 38.92 -32.56
C GLY A 260 -8.00 38.78 -33.51
N GLY A 261 -9.17 39.27 -33.09
CA GLY A 261 -10.32 39.55 -33.94
C GLY A 261 -10.72 41.01 -33.75
N LYS A 262 -10.48 41.82 -34.79
CA LYS A 262 -10.95 43.19 -34.94
C LYS A 262 -12.47 43.21 -35.07
N ASP A 263 -13.11 44.27 -34.58
CA ASP A 263 -14.24 44.90 -35.28
C ASP A 263 -14.15 46.43 -35.09
N GLU A 264 -14.08 47.12 -36.22
CA GLU A 264 -14.22 48.57 -36.37
C GLU A 264 -15.71 48.93 -36.42
N ALA A 265 -16.08 50.09 -35.84
CA ALA A 265 -16.88 51.16 -36.47
C ALA A 265 -17.81 51.88 -35.48
N GLY A 266 -17.75 53.21 -35.48
CA GLY A 266 -18.95 54.04 -35.30
C GLY A 266 -18.87 55.20 -34.31
N HIS A 267 -18.53 56.37 -34.86
CA HIS A 267 -18.70 57.75 -34.34
C HIS A 267 -17.76 58.26 -33.25
#